data_AF-A0A9D2CTL6-F1
#
_entry.id   AF-A0A9D2CTL6-F1
#
_cell.length_a   1.000
_cell.length_b   1.000
_cell.length_c   1.000
_cell.angle_alpha   90.00
_cell.angle_beta   90.00
_cell.angle_gamma   90.00
#
_symmetry.space_group_name_H-M   'P 1'
#
loop_
_entity.id
_entity.type
_entity.pdbx_description
1 polymer ?
#
loop_
_entity_poly.entity_id
_entity_poly.type
_entity_poly.pdbx_seq_one_letter_code
_entity_poly.pdbx_strand_id
1 'polypeptide(L)'
;MANYFKITAYHPAENLSIIMDSNGLFEKLWQFSAFIVSKGFKIIKVGNKEKFNERDLPKAEYDNVHIILRACKSGLPKIMGNRTTVEGKSYTAFR
;
A
#
# COMPACT_ATOMS: atom_id res chain seq x y z
N MET A 1 6.40 -9.16 17.53
CA MET A 1 5.52 -8.06 17.08
C MET A 1 6.05 -7.58 15.74
N ALA A 2 5.33 -7.83 14.65
CA ALA A 2 5.77 -7.42 13.32
C ALA A 2 5.22 -6.04 12.96
N ASN A 3 6.04 -5.25 12.28
CA ASN A 3 5.65 -3.95 11.75
C ASN A 3 4.92 -4.16 10.42
N TYR A 4 3.59 -4.05 10.47
CA TYR A 4 2.75 -4.11 9.30
C TYR A 4 2.54 -2.71 8.73
N PHE A 5 2.87 -2.56 7.45
CA PHE A 5 2.70 -1.34 6.68
C PHE A 5 1.97 -1.64 5.38
N LYS A 6 1.11 -0.70 4.97
CA LYS A 6 0.42 -0.73 3.69
C LYS A 6 0.62 0.59 2.97
N ILE A 7 0.86 0.50 1.67
CA ILE A 7 1.08 1.66 0.81
C ILE A 7 0.25 1.53 -0.46
N THR A 8 -0.32 2.65 -0.88
CA THR A 8 -0.86 2.85 -2.21
C THR A 8 -0.05 3.92 -2.90
N ALA A 9 0.41 3.60 -4.11
CA ALA A 9 1.30 4.45 -4.86
C ALA A 9 0.96 4.41 -6.36
N TYR A 10 1.43 5.41 -7.10
CA TYR A 10 1.21 5.55 -8.54
C TYR A 10 2.52 5.85 -9.25
N HIS A 11 2.82 5.08 -10.30
CA HIS A 11 3.98 5.29 -11.15
C HIS A 11 3.58 6.18 -12.35
N PRO A 12 4.09 7.41 -12.45
CA PRO A 12 3.69 8.34 -13.50
C PRO A 12 4.19 7.95 -14.89
N ALA A 13 5.38 7.33 -15.01
CA ALA A 13 5.93 6.95 -16.32
C ALA A 13 5.13 5.79 -16.95
N GLU A 14 4.97 4.69 -16.21
CA GLU A 14 4.20 3.52 -16.63
C GLU A 14 2.67 3.67 -16.48
N ASN A 15 2.19 4.80 -15.95
CA ASN A 15 0.78 5.07 -15.69
C ASN A 15 0.06 3.91 -14.97
N LEU A 16 0.61 3.45 -13.83
CA LEU A 16 0.05 2.33 -13.06
C LEU A 16 -0.04 2.66 -11.57
N SER A 17 -1.06 2.14 -10.90
CA SER A 17 -1.24 2.24 -9.46
C SER A 17 -1.22 0.88 -8.81
N ILE A 18 -0.72 0.85 -7.57
CA ILE A 18 -0.47 -0.38 -6.80
C ILE A 18 -0.93 -0.22 -5.36
N ILE A 19 -1.33 -1.33 -4.76
CA ILE A 19 -1.43 -1.51 -3.31
C ILE A 19 -0.40 -2.55 -2.92
N MET A 20 0.49 -2.23 -1.99
CA MET A 20 1.49 -3.14 -1.46
C MET A 20 1.47 -3.18 0.06
N ASP A 21 1.74 -4.36 0.59
CA ASP A 21 1.90 -4.61 2.02
C ASP A 21 3.35 -5.03 2.31
N SER A 22 3.85 -4.62 3.48
CA SER A 22 5.06 -5.14 4.09
C SER A 22 4.73 -5.55 5.52
N ASN A 23 5.01 -6.80 5.88
CA ASN A 23 4.75 -7.30 7.24
C ASN A 23 5.99 -7.96 7.82
N GLY A 24 6.87 -7.15 8.43
CA GLY A 24 8.11 -7.64 9.05
C GLY A 24 9.39 -7.34 8.28
N LEU A 25 9.32 -6.95 7.01
CA LEU A 25 10.50 -6.58 6.21
C LEU A 25 11.10 -5.21 6.60
N PHE A 26 10.26 -4.20 6.82
CA PHE A 26 10.71 -2.87 7.22
C PHE A 26 10.46 -2.61 8.71
N GLU A 27 11.40 -1.93 9.36
CA GLU A 27 11.25 -1.53 10.77
C GLU A 27 10.35 -0.30 10.90
N LYS A 28 10.48 0.66 9.97
CA LYS A 28 9.78 1.94 10.03
C LYS A 28 9.03 2.23 8.73
N LEU A 29 7.88 2.89 8.87
CA LEU A 29 7.02 3.25 7.73
C LEU A 29 7.77 4.06 6.66
N TRP A 30 8.67 4.96 7.08
CA TRP A 30 9.44 5.80 6.16
C TRP A 30 10.44 4.99 5.32
N GLN A 31 10.98 3.88 5.83
CA GLN A 31 11.89 3.01 5.06
C GLN A 31 11.13 2.38 3.89
N PHE A 32 9.92 1.90 4.16
CA PHE A 32 9.04 1.36 3.12
C PHE A 32 8.66 2.43 2.09
N SER A 33 8.28 3.63 2.54
CA SER A 33 7.97 4.75 1.64
C SER A 33 9.18 5.13 0.77
N ALA A 34 10.38 5.21 1.35
CA ALA A 34 11.60 5.54 0.61
C ALA A 34 11.93 4.48 -0.46
N PHE A 35 11.73 3.20 -0.13
CA PHE A 35 11.91 2.11 -1.09
C PHE A 35 10.95 2.24 -2.29
N ILE A 36 9.67 2.53 -2.04
CA ILE A 36 8.69 2.65 -3.12
C ILE A 36 8.96 3.89 -3.98
N VAL A 37 9.35 5.01 -3.38
CA VAL A 37 9.75 6.22 -4.10
C VAL A 37 11.00 5.99 -4.96
N SER A 38 12.00 5.24 -4.46
CA SER A 38 13.20 4.93 -5.24
C SER A 38 12.91 4.06 -6.47
N LYS A 39 11.77 3.37 -6.49
CA LYS A 39 11.26 2.63 -7.66
C LYS A 39 10.42 3.49 -8.62
N GLY A 40 10.40 4.81 -8.45
CA GLY A 40 9.70 5.74 -9.35
C GLY A 40 8.23 5.99 -9.01
N PHE A 41 7.72 5.44 -7.91
CA PHE A 41 6.34 5.64 -7.50
C PHE A 41 6.15 6.91 -6.68
N LYS A 42 5.01 7.59 -6.91
CA LYS A 42 4.50 8.65 -6.05
C LYS A 42 3.56 8.07 -5.01
N ILE A 43 3.84 8.33 -3.74
CA ILE A 43 3.01 7.82 -2.63
C ILE A 43 1.68 8.58 -2.59
N ILE A 44 0.58 7.83 -2.59
CA ILE A 44 -0.78 8.38 -2.48
C ILE A 44 -1.29 8.23 -1.06
N LYS A 45 -1.11 7.05 -0.47
CA LYS A 45 -1.52 6.78 0.92
C LYS A 45 -0.61 5.74 1.54
N VAL A 46 -0.28 5.91 2.81
CA VAL A 46 0.62 5.02 3.54
C VAL A 46 0.24 5.00 5.02
N GLY A 47 0.43 3.86 5.70
CA GLY A 47 0.09 3.75 7.12
C GLY A 47 0.48 2.43 7.75
N ASN A 48 0.23 2.31 9.06
CA ASN A 48 0.38 1.08 9.83
C ASN A 48 -0.96 0.31 9.91
N LYS A 49 -0.95 -0.85 10.58
CA LYS A 49 -2.14 -1.70 10.77
C LYS A 49 -3.38 -0.99 11.36
N GLU A 50 -3.19 0.09 12.12
CA GLU A 50 -4.28 0.79 12.82
C GLU A 50 -5.00 1.78 11.91
N LYS A 51 -4.33 2.22 10.84
CA LYS A 51 -4.89 3.19 9.90
C LYS A 51 -5.77 2.58 8.82
N PHE A 52 -5.92 1.25 8.75
CA PHE A 52 -6.67 0.58 7.68
C PHE A 52 -7.77 -0.33 8.21
N ASN A 53 -8.94 -0.27 7.59
CA ASN A 53 -10.02 -1.22 7.81
C ASN A 53 -10.01 -2.30 6.71
N GLU A 54 -9.95 -3.56 7.15
CA GLU A 54 -9.59 -4.74 6.36
C GLU A 54 -10.79 -5.35 5.62
N ARG A 55 -11.59 -4.55 4.89
CA ARG A 55 -12.78 -5.07 4.17
C ARG A 55 -12.41 -6.14 3.14
N ASP A 56 -11.83 -5.72 2.00
CA ASP A 56 -11.52 -6.63 0.88
C ASP A 56 -10.06 -7.11 0.89
N LEU A 57 -9.28 -6.60 1.84
CA LEU A 57 -7.83 -6.71 1.91
C LEU A 57 -7.41 -7.08 3.33
N PRO A 58 -7.54 -8.37 3.73
CA PRO A 58 -7.04 -8.85 5.01
C PRO A 58 -5.53 -8.63 5.09
N LYS A 59 -4.99 -8.45 6.29
CA LYS A 59 -3.56 -8.36 6.55
C LYS A 59 -2.81 -9.47 5.82
N ALA A 60 -1.72 -9.07 5.19
CA ALA A 60 -0.78 -10.02 4.64
C ALA A 60 -0.12 -10.80 5.78
N GLU A 61 0.22 -12.06 5.51
CA GLU A 61 1.01 -12.87 6.45
C GLU A 61 2.38 -12.25 6.70
N TYR A 62 3.04 -12.70 7.77
CA TYR A 62 4.39 -12.23 8.08
C TYR A 62 5.36 -12.68 7.00
N ASP A 63 6.06 -11.72 6.41
CA ASP A 63 7.11 -11.95 5.42
C ASP A 63 8.20 -10.89 5.62
N ASN A 64 9.38 -11.35 6.04
CA ASN A 64 10.55 -10.49 6.28
C ASN A 64 11.54 -10.51 5.10
N VAL A 65 11.15 -11.09 3.97
CA VAL A 65 11.96 -11.19 2.76
C VAL A 65 11.31 -10.42 1.62
N HIS A 66 9.97 -10.46 1.50
CA HIS A 66 9.26 -9.93 0.35
C HIS A 66 8.28 -8.79 0.68
N ILE A 67 8.02 -7.97 -0.34
CA ILE A 67 6.91 -7.01 -0.37
C ILE A 67 5.76 -7.67 -1.13
N ILE A 68 4.56 -7.57 -0.58
CA ILE A 68 3.39 -8.31 -1.08
C ILE A 68 2.53 -7.38 -1.91
N LEU A 69 2.46 -7.63 -3.23
CA LEU A 69 1.57 -6.91 -4.13
C LEU A 69 0.12 -7.38 -3.91
N ARG A 70 -0.77 -6.46 -3.54
CA ARG A 70 -2.17 -6.76 -3.21
C ARG A 70 -3.15 -6.44 -4.32
N ALA A 71 -2.85 -5.40 -5.08
CA ALA A 71 -3.63 -4.98 -6.24
C ALA A 71 -2.75 -4.12 -7.14
N CYS A 72 -2.98 -4.19 -8.44
CA CYS A 72 -2.41 -3.28 -9.42
C CYS A 72 -3.44 -2.96 -10.50
N LYS A 73 -3.40 -1.74 -11.03
CA LYS A 73 -4.18 -1.37 -12.22
C LYS A 73 -3.48 -0.29 -13.02
N SER A 74 -3.85 -0.15 -14.28
CA SER A 74 -3.49 1.02 -15.07
C SER A 74 -4.26 2.27 -14.61
N GLY A 75 -3.61 3.43 -14.66
CA GLY A 75 -4.15 4.70 -14.23
C GLY A 75 -4.12 4.94 -12.73
N LEU A 76 -4.69 6.07 -12.33
CA LEU A 76 -4.80 6.51 -10.95
C LEU A 76 -5.79 5.66 -10.15
N PRO A 77 -5.53 5.39 -8.86
CA PRO A 77 -6.48 4.71 -7.98
C PRO A 77 -7.76 5.55 -7.82
N LYS A 78 -8.90 4.89 -7.62
CA LYS A 78 -10.15 5.61 -7.34
C LYS A 78 -10.18 5.98 -5.86
N ILE A 79 -10.19 7.27 -5.56
CA ILE A 79 -10.22 7.79 -4.18
C ILE A 79 -11.58 8.46 -3.95
N MET A 80 -12.32 7.96 -2.96
CA MET A 80 -13.63 8.51 -2.56
C MET A 80 -13.60 8.75 -1.05
N GLY A 81 -13.25 9.98 -0.65
CA GLY A 81 -13.09 10.33 0.77
C GLY A 81 -11.97 9.52 1.44
N ASN A 82 -12.33 8.69 2.42
CA ASN A 82 -11.40 7.81 3.13
C ASN A 82 -11.22 6.43 2.45
N ARG A 83 -11.99 6.12 1.40
CA ARG A 83 -11.94 4.85 0.67
C ARG A 83 -11.04 4.96 -0.55
N THR A 84 -10.17 3.97 -0.72
CA THR A 84 -9.29 3.84 -1.88
C THR A 84 -9.55 2.50 -2.55
N THR A 85 -9.73 2.51 -3.87
CA THR A 85 -10.00 1.32 -4.68
C THR A 85 -9.01 1.20 -5.84
N VAL A 86 -8.39 0.02 -5.94
CA VAL A 86 -7.47 -0.38 -7.02
C VAL A 86 -7.91 -1.76 -7.50
N GLU A 87 -8.25 -1.89 -8.77
CA GLU A 87 -8.67 -3.16 -9.40
C GLU A 87 -9.74 -3.93 -8.61
N GLY A 88 -10.81 -3.23 -8.22
CA GLY A 88 -11.90 -3.82 -7.42
C GLY A 88 -11.56 -4.09 -5.95
N LYS A 89 -10.28 -4.08 -5.56
CA LYS A 89 -9.85 -4.19 -4.15
C LYS A 89 -9.95 -2.83 -3.49
N SER A 90 -10.66 -2.77 -2.36
CA SER A 90 -10.86 -1.52 -1.64
C SER A 90 -10.51 -1.62 -0.16
N TYR A 91 -10.03 -0.51 0.38
CA TYR A 91 -9.84 -0.35 1.82
C TYR A 91 -10.29 1.04 2.24
N THR A 92 -10.63 1.16 3.52
CA THR A 92 -10.89 2.44 4.17
C THR A 92 -9.71 2.77 5.04
N ALA A 93 -9.20 4.00 4.94
CA ALA A 93 -8.09 4.44 5.77
C ALA A 93 -8.43 5.70 6.56
N PHE A 94 -8.28 5.60 7.88
CA PHE A 94 -8.55 6.67 8.83
C PHE A 94 -7.32 7.58 8.98
N ARG A 95 -7.58 8.84 9.33
CA ARG A 95 -6.53 9.87 9.44
C ARG A 95 -5.79 9.72 10.76
#